data_AF-A0AAD6P3L3-F1
#
_entry.id   AF-A0AAD6P3L3-F1
#
_cell.length_a   1.000
_cell.length_b   1.000
_cell.length_c   1.000
_cell.angle_alpha   90.00
_cell.angle_beta   90.00
_cell.angle_gamma   90.00
#
_symmetry.space_group_name_H-M   'P 1'
#
loop_
_entity.id
_entity.type
_entity.pdbx_description
1 polymer ?
#
loop_
_entity_poly.entity_id
_entity_poly.type
_entity_poly.pdbx_seq_one_letter_code
_entity_poly.pdbx_strand_id
1 'polypeptide(L)'
;MFKYLLTARLFSNRSAMDPPLSINRTIERYQKRAKDVGISSKMVQDNIQPVKEDPFTLAKKIEDLEVSKRKLLGVGLEPCSIDELKQLENQLERSLTRLRSRKNQLLREQIQKLKGEEKILLEENTRLREKVLVLYMLYELSDPTLSSVAVILRNASL
;
A
#
# COMPACT_ATOMS: atom_id res chain seq x y z
N MET A 1 3.25 -21.81 15.35
CA MET A 1 2.95 -23.06 14.62
C MET A 1 1.48 -23.23 14.21
N PHE A 2 0.49 -22.73 14.94
CA PHE A 2 -0.93 -22.93 14.57
C PHE A 2 -1.45 -22.10 13.37
N LYS A 3 -0.75 -21.04 12.95
CA LYS A 3 -1.16 -20.23 11.78
C LYS A 3 -0.82 -20.87 10.41
N TYR A 4 0.19 -21.74 10.36
CA TYR A 4 0.64 -22.38 9.12
C TYR A 4 -0.15 -23.65 8.76
N LEU A 5 -0.82 -24.28 9.73
CA LEU A 5 -1.63 -25.49 9.52
C LEU A 5 -3.02 -25.21 8.94
N LEU A 6 -3.59 -24.03 9.18
CA LEU A 6 -4.91 -23.67 8.64
C LEU A 6 -4.82 -23.26 7.16
N THR A 7 -3.72 -22.60 6.76
CA THR A 7 -3.46 -22.26 5.35
C THR A 7 -3.18 -23.48 4.48
N ALA A 8 -2.56 -24.53 5.04
CA ALA A 8 -2.32 -25.78 4.30
C ALA A 8 -3.60 -26.59 4.07
N ARG A 9 -4.60 -26.50 4.97
CA ARG A 9 -5.84 -27.31 4.88
C ARG A 9 -6.89 -26.73 3.93
N LEU A 10 -6.84 -25.44 3.62
CA LEU A 10 -7.71 -24.81 2.60
C LEU A 10 -7.22 -25.06 1.16
N PHE A 11 -5.94 -25.40 0.96
CA PHE A 11 -5.38 -25.68 -0.36
C PHE A 11 -5.35 -27.17 -0.75
N SER A 12 -5.61 -28.08 0.19
CA SER A 12 -5.43 -29.52 -0.04
C SER A 12 -6.64 -30.23 -0.66
N ASN A 13 -7.71 -29.53 -1.05
CA ASN A 13 -8.89 -30.15 -1.65
C ASN A 13 -9.50 -29.32 -2.80
N ARG A 14 -8.80 -29.24 -3.94
CA ARG A 14 -9.41 -29.39 -5.27
C ARG A 14 -8.34 -29.46 -6.36
N SER A 15 -8.05 -30.72 -6.70
CA SER A 15 -7.65 -31.26 -8.01
C SER A 15 -7.26 -30.27 -9.11
N ALA A 16 -6.03 -30.46 -9.61
CA ALA A 16 -5.54 -30.15 -10.96
C ALA A 16 -5.68 -28.71 -11.47
N MET A 17 -4.54 -28.02 -11.58
CA MET A 17 -4.36 -26.82 -12.39
C MET A 17 -4.69 -27.13 -13.87
N ASP A 18 -5.91 -26.81 -14.30
CA ASP A 18 -6.25 -26.75 -15.72
C ASP A 18 -5.45 -25.61 -16.39
N PRO A 19 -4.84 -25.85 -17.59
CA PRO A 19 -4.09 -24.83 -18.35
C PRO A 19 -5.01 -23.67 -18.78
N PRO A 20 -4.46 -22.48 -19.13
CA PRO A 20 -5.25 -21.27 -19.36
C PRO A 20 -6.27 -21.51 -20.47
N LEU A 21 -7.53 -21.62 -20.06
CA LEU A 21 -8.61 -22.07 -20.90
C LEU A 21 -9.06 -20.91 -21.78
N SER A 22 -8.88 -21.03 -23.11
CA SER A 22 -9.38 -20.10 -24.13
C SER A 22 -10.76 -19.53 -23.77
N ILE A 23 -10.98 -18.24 -24.04
CA ILE A 23 -12.20 -17.49 -23.71
C ILE A 23 -13.47 -18.29 -24.05
N ASN A 24 -13.47 -19.00 -25.18
CA ASN A 24 -14.58 -19.84 -25.62
C ASN A 24 -14.92 -20.98 -24.65
N ARG A 25 -13.91 -21.67 -24.12
CA ARG A 25 -14.09 -22.74 -23.13
C ARG A 25 -14.54 -22.21 -21.77
N THR A 26 -14.12 -20.99 -21.43
CA THR A 26 -14.60 -20.31 -20.22
C THR A 26 -16.08 -19.94 -20.38
N ILE A 27 -16.48 -19.40 -21.54
CA ILE A 27 -17.88 -19.11 -21.86
C ILE A 27 -18.74 -20.40 -21.82
N GLU A 28 -18.29 -21.50 -22.42
CA GLU A 28 -19.00 -22.79 -22.38
C GLU A 28 -19.26 -23.30 -20.96
N ARG A 29 -18.26 -23.20 -20.06
CA ARG A 29 -18.46 -23.62 -18.66
C ARG A 29 -19.54 -22.79 -17.96
N TYR A 30 -19.60 -21.48 -18.21
CA TYR A 30 -20.63 -20.62 -17.62
C TYR A 30 -22.02 -20.92 -18.20
N GLN A 31 -22.11 -21.12 -19.52
CA GLN A 31 -23.36 -21.49 -20.18
C GLN A 31 -23.89 -22.85 -19.69
N LYS A 32 -23.01 -23.83 -19.48
CA LYS A 32 -23.38 -25.15 -18.96
C LYS A 32 -23.90 -25.05 -17.52
N ARG A 33 -23.21 -24.28 -16.65
CA ARG A 33 -23.66 -24.03 -15.27
C ARG A 33 -24.99 -23.26 -15.19
N ALA A 34 -25.24 -22.32 -16.10
CA ALA A 34 -26.52 -21.61 -16.15
C ALA A 34 -27.70 -22.53 -16.50
N LYS A 35 -27.47 -23.53 -17.38
CA LYS A 35 -28.46 -24.55 -17.72
C LYS A 35 -28.70 -25.55 -16.57
N ASP A 36 -27.64 -25.95 -15.87
CA ASP A 36 -27.73 -26.94 -14.77
C ASP A 36 -28.45 -26.39 -13.52
N VAL A 37 -28.46 -25.07 -13.31
CA VAL A 37 -29.11 -24.42 -12.14
C VAL A 37 -30.60 -24.12 -12.38
N GLY A 38 -31.18 -24.53 -13.51
CA GLY A 38 -32.62 -24.36 -13.77
C GLY A 38 -33.05 -22.89 -13.88
N ILE A 39 -32.11 -21.98 -14.15
CA ILE A 39 -32.42 -20.57 -14.37
C ILE A 39 -33.06 -20.48 -15.77
N SER A 40 -34.39 -20.44 -15.80
CA SER A 40 -35.14 -20.17 -17.02
C SER A 40 -34.59 -18.88 -17.65
N SER A 41 -34.16 -18.98 -18.91
CA SER A 41 -33.54 -17.91 -19.69
C SER A 41 -34.34 -16.59 -19.72
N LYS A 42 -35.63 -16.63 -19.32
CA LYS A 42 -36.50 -15.45 -19.22
C LYS A 42 -36.18 -14.54 -18.03
N MET A 43 -35.73 -15.06 -16.88
CA MET A 43 -35.58 -14.22 -15.66
C MET A 43 -34.27 -13.40 -15.63
N VAL A 44 -33.25 -13.79 -16.41
CA VAL A 44 -31.97 -13.06 -16.49
C VAL A 44 -32.04 -11.90 -17.49
N GLN A 45 -33.02 -11.90 -18.39
CA GLN A 45 -33.11 -10.95 -19.49
C GLN A 45 -33.68 -9.57 -19.05
N ASP A 46 -34.48 -9.52 -17.99
CA ASP A 46 -35.15 -8.29 -17.55
C ASP A 46 -34.30 -7.40 -16.61
N ASN A 47 -33.24 -7.92 -15.99
CA ASN A 47 -32.50 -7.21 -14.94
C ASN A 47 -31.01 -6.99 -15.21
N ILE A 48 -30.54 -7.33 -16.41
CA ILE A 48 -29.21 -6.96 -16.87
C ILE A 48 -29.41 -6.34 -18.24
N GLN A 49 -29.60 -5.02 -18.30
CA GLN A 49 -29.19 -4.30 -19.50
C GLN A 49 -27.68 -4.49 -19.61
N PRO A 50 -27.15 -5.25 -20.58
CA PRO A 50 -25.74 -5.11 -20.87
C PRO A 50 -25.60 -3.68 -21.40
N VAL A 51 -24.95 -2.81 -20.63
CA VAL A 51 -24.38 -1.58 -21.17
C VAL A 51 -23.33 -2.03 -22.18
N LYS A 52 -23.78 -2.35 -23.38
CA LYS A 52 -22.95 -2.58 -24.55
C LYS A 52 -22.53 -1.19 -25.00
N GLU A 53 -21.53 -0.62 -24.33
CA GLU A 53 -20.79 0.47 -24.98
C GLU A 53 -20.26 -0.13 -26.29
N ASP A 54 -20.72 0.44 -27.40
CA ASP A 54 -20.29 0.03 -28.73
C ASP A 54 -18.76 0.16 -28.79
N PRO A 55 -18.01 -0.86 -29.23
CA PRO A 55 -16.54 -0.81 -29.29
C PRO A 55 -15.99 0.45 -29.95
N PHE A 56 -16.73 1.05 -30.90
CA PHE A 56 -16.38 2.34 -31.48
C PHE A 56 -16.39 3.49 -30.46
N THR A 57 -17.40 3.54 -29.58
CA THR A 57 -17.51 4.55 -28.52
C THR A 57 -16.39 4.41 -27.48
N LEU A 58 -16.00 3.18 -27.15
CA LEU A 58 -14.89 2.92 -26.23
C LEU A 58 -13.54 3.32 -26.85
N ALA A 59 -13.32 2.97 -28.12
CA ALA A 59 -12.12 3.36 -28.85
C ALA A 59 -11.95 4.90 -28.88
N LYS A 60 -13.03 5.63 -29.16
CA LYS A 60 -13.04 7.09 -29.14
C LYS A 60 -12.68 7.65 -27.76
N LYS A 61 -13.27 7.12 -26.68
CA LYS A 61 -12.93 7.54 -25.31
C LYS A 61 -11.44 7.33 -24.99
N ILE A 62 -10.86 6.23 -25.45
CA ILE A 62 -9.42 5.95 -25.25
C ILE A 62 -8.58 6.99 -25.99
N GLU A 63 -8.94 7.31 -27.24
CA GLU A 63 -8.26 8.33 -28.02
C GLU A 63 -8.32 9.71 -27.34
N ASP A 64 -9.51 10.12 -26.88
CA ASP A 64 -9.71 11.37 -26.16
C ASP A 64 -8.85 11.42 -24.88
N LEU A 65 -8.75 10.31 -24.14
CA LEU A 65 -7.91 10.20 -22.95
C LEU A 65 -6.42 10.29 -23.26
N GLU A 66 -5.94 9.65 -24.32
CA GLU A 66 -4.53 9.73 -24.74
C GLU A 66 -4.17 11.14 -25.26
N VAL A 67 -5.10 11.82 -25.95
CA VAL A 67 -4.94 13.24 -26.31
C VAL A 67 -4.82 14.10 -25.05
N SER A 68 -5.74 13.94 -24.10
CA SER A 68 -5.73 14.68 -22.84
C SER A 68 -4.43 14.46 -22.05
N LYS A 69 -3.97 13.21 -21.96
CA LYS A 69 -2.69 12.85 -21.35
C LYS A 69 -1.51 13.52 -22.04
N ARG A 70 -1.44 13.53 -23.37
CA ARG A 70 -0.36 14.22 -24.11
C ARG A 70 -0.35 15.72 -23.80
N LYS A 71 -1.53 16.35 -23.79
CA LYS A 71 -1.66 17.77 -23.40
C LYS A 71 -1.14 18.00 -21.98
N LEU A 72 -1.55 17.18 -21.01
CA LEU A 72 -1.05 17.26 -19.62
C LEU A 72 0.46 17.07 -19.49
N LEU A 73 1.09 16.35 -20.42
CA LEU A 73 2.54 16.17 -20.52
C LEU A 73 3.25 17.31 -21.26
N GLY A 74 2.51 18.32 -21.73
CA GLY A 74 3.06 19.46 -22.46
C GLY A 74 3.31 19.19 -23.94
N VAL A 75 2.74 18.13 -24.51
CA VAL A 75 2.96 17.71 -25.91
C VAL A 75 1.71 17.96 -26.75
N GLY A 76 1.88 18.50 -27.96
CA GLY A 76 0.76 18.73 -28.90
C GLY A 76 -0.14 19.89 -28.46
N LEU A 77 0.46 20.96 -27.94
CA LEU A 77 -0.23 22.15 -27.42
C LEU A 77 -0.42 23.25 -28.48
N GLU A 78 0.22 23.13 -29.64
CA GLU A 78 0.15 24.07 -30.76
C GLU A 78 -1.29 24.43 -31.17
N PRO A 79 -2.27 23.50 -31.20
CA PRO A 79 -3.64 23.84 -31.55
C PRO A 79 -4.48 24.33 -30.35
N CYS A 80 -3.93 24.39 -29.14
CA CYS A 80 -4.68 24.81 -27.95
C CYS A 80 -4.87 26.32 -27.91
N SER A 81 -6.10 26.72 -27.58
CA SER A 81 -6.42 28.11 -27.25
C SER A 81 -5.83 28.53 -25.91
N ILE A 82 -5.73 29.84 -25.68
CA ILE A 82 -5.23 30.41 -24.42
C ILE A 82 -6.09 29.95 -23.24
N ASP A 83 -7.41 29.83 -23.40
CA ASP A 83 -8.30 29.41 -22.32
C ASP A 83 -8.13 27.93 -21.98
N GLU A 84 -7.95 27.06 -22.98
CA GLU A 84 -7.62 25.64 -22.74
C GLU A 84 -6.28 25.49 -22.03
N LEU A 85 -5.26 26.27 -22.42
CA LEU A 85 -3.96 26.25 -21.76
C LEU A 85 -4.07 26.70 -20.30
N LYS A 86 -4.84 27.75 -20.01
CA LYS A 86 -5.10 28.18 -18.63
C LYS A 86 -5.84 27.11 -17.82
N GLN A 87 -6.81 26.42 -18.42
CA GLN A 87 -7.50 25.32 -17.73
C GLN A 87 -6.54 24.17 -17.40
N LEU A 88 -5.67 23.82 -18.35
CA LEU A 88 -4.65 22.79 -18.19
C LEU A 88 -3.68 23.13 -17.06
N GLU A 89 -3.17 24.37 -17.05
CA GLU A 89 -2.28 24.89 -16.00
C GLU A 89 -2.94 24.82 -14.62
N ASN A 90 -4.18 25.34 -14.51
CA ASN A 90 -4.95 25.28 -13.26
C ASN A 90 -5.17 23.83 -12.79
N GLN A 91 -5.44 22.89 -13.70
CA GLN A 91 -5.61 21.49 -13.35
C GLN A 91 -4.31 20.86 -12.82
N LEU A 92 -3.19 21.18 -13.45
CA LEU A 92 -1.86 20.71 -13.03
C LEU A 92 -1.49 21.29 -11.66
N GLU A 93 -1.68 22.59 -11.46
CA GLU A 93 -1.38 23.27 -10.21
C GLU A 93 -2.19 22.71 -9.03
N ARG A 94 -3.51 22.54 -9.20
CA ARG A 94 -4.38 21.92 -8.18
C ARG A 94 -3.94 20.50 -7.85
N SER A 95 -3.59 19.72 -8.86
CA SER A 95 -3.17 18.32 -8.66
C SER A 95 -1.81 18.23 -7.98
N LEU A 96 -0.86 19.08 -8.38
CA LEU A 96 0.44 19.18 -7.76
C LEU A 96 0.35 19.63 -6.29
N THR A 97 -0.52 20.58 -6.00
CA THR A 97 -0.79 21.05 -4.63
C THR A 97 -1.34 19.91 -3.77
N ARG A 98 -2.30 19.13 -4.28
CA ARG A 98 -2.83 17.95 -3.58
C ARG A 98 -1.75 16.89 -3.34
N LEU A 99 -0.92 16.60 -4.34
CA LEU A 99 0.18 15.64 -4.23
C LEU A 99 1.21 16.07 -3.17
N ARG A 100 1.65 17.34 -3.22
CA ARG A 100 2.58 17.90 -2.23
C ARG A 100 2.00 17.87 -0.82
N SER A 101 0.72 18.25 -0.66
CA SER A 101 0.03 18.20 0.63
C SER A 101 0.01 16.78 1.19
N ARG A 102 -0.38 15.79 0.38
CA ARG A 102 -0.41 14.38 0.79
C ARG A 102 0.97 13.84 1.13
N LYS A 103 1.99 14.14 0.32
CA LYS A 103 3.39 13.77 0.59
C LYS A 103 3.85 14.34 1.93
N ASN A 104 3.60 15.62 2.16
CA ASN A 104 3.99 16.29 3.41
C ASN A 104 3.24 15.73 4.61
N GLN A 105 1.96 15.37 4.46
CA GLN A 105 1.20 14.71 5.52
C GLN A 105 1.83 13.36 5.89
N LEU A 106 2.11 12.50 4.91
CA LEU A 106 2.73 11.19 5.16
C LEU A 106 4.11 11.31 5.81
N LEU A 107 4.93 12.27 5.36
CA LEU A 107 6.23 12.53 5.99
C LEU A 107 6.09 12.99 7.45
N ARG A 108 5.12 13.86 7.74
CA ARG A 108 4.83 14.26 9.13
C ARG A 108 4.39 13.08 9.99
N GLU A 109 3.50 12.23 9.49
CA GLU A 109 3.06 11.02 10.18
C GLU A 109 4.26 10.10 10.49
N GLN A 110 5.17 9.90 9.53
CA GLN A 110 6.37 9.09 9.73
C GLN A 110 7.35 9.70 10.73
N ILE A 111 7.57 11.03 10.69
CA ILE A 111 8.40 11.74 11.67
C ILE A 111 7.82 11.59 13.08
N GLN A 112 6.51 11.76 13.24
CA GLN A 112 5.87 11.63 14.55
C GLN A 112 5.99 10.20 15.10
N LYS A 113 5.81 9.19 14.24
CA LYS A 113 6.02 7.80 14.62
C LYS A 113 7.45 7.57 15.13
N LEU A 114 8.45 8.00 14.36
CA LEU A 114 9.86 7.82 14.72
C LEU A 114 10.22 8.56 16.01
N LYS A 115 9.71 9.78 16.23
CA LYS A 115 9.89 10.50 17.49
C LYS A 115 9.28 9.77 18.69
N GLY A 116 8.14 9.12 18.49
CA GLY A 116 7.54 8.26 19.52
C GLY A 116 8.42 7.06 19.87
N GLU A 117 8.95 6.38 18.85
CA GLU A 117 9.87 5.24 19.02
C GLU A 117 11.19 5.67 19.71
N GLU A 118 11.77 6.79 19.28
CA GLU A 118 12.96 7.39 19.91
C GLU A 118 12.75 7.64 21.40
N LYS A 119 11.61 8.24 21.77
CA LYS A 119 11.29 8.52 23.18
C LYS A 119 11.21 7.24 24.01
N ILE A 120 10.52 6.21 23.52
CA ILE A 120 10.39 4.91 24.22
C ILE A 120 11.77 4.27 24.40
N LEU A 121 12.59 4.27 23.35
CA LEU A 121 13.94 3.71 23.40
C LEU A 121 14.84 4.48 24.37
N LEU A 122 14.74 5.80 24.43
CA LEU A 122 15.50 6.62 25.37
C LEU A 122 15.11 6.35 26.83
N GLU A 123 13.82 6.24 27.11
CA GLU A 123 13.29 5.88 28.43
C GLU A 123 13.78 4.49 28.87
N GLU A 124 13.68 3.50 27.99
CA GLU A 124 14.15 2.13 28.27
C GLU A 124 15.67 2.07 28.43
N ASN A 125 16.44 2.79 27.61
CA ASN A 125 17.89 2.87 27.74
C ASN A 125 18.30 3.49 29.07
N THR A 126 17.64 4.57 29.49
CA THR A 126 17.86 5.22 30.79
C THR A 126 17.57 4.24 31.93
N ARG A 127 16.43 3.55 31.90
CA ARG A 127 16.05 2.53 32.89
C ARG A 127 17.06 1.39 32.98
N LEU A 128 17.60 0.95 31.84
CA LEU A 128 18.61 -0.10 31.81
C LEU A 128 19.95 0.39 32.39
N ARG A 129 20.37 1.61 32.08
CA ARG A 129 21.58 2.22 32.65
C ARG A 129 21.49 2.35 34.16
N GLU A 130 20.34 2.75 34.70
CA GLU A 130 20.11 2.81 36.14
C GLU A 130 20.22 1.43 36.79
N LYS A 131 19.60 0.40 36.19
CA LYS A 131 19.72 -0.99 36.69
C LYS A 131 21.15 -1.48 36.69
N VAL A 132 21.89 -1.19 35.62
CA VAL A 132 23.32 -1.54 35.51
C VAL A 132 24.12 -0.83 36.61
N LEU A 133 23.87 0.46 36.84
CA LEU A 133 24.52 1.23 37.91
C LEU A 133 24.24 0.62 39.29
N VAL A 134 22.98 0.27 39.59
CA VAL A 134 22.60 -0.36 40.86
C VAL A 134 23.29 -1.72 41.04
N LEU A 135 23.32 -2.55 40.01
CA LEU A 135 24.04 -3.83 40.07
C LEU A 135 25.53 -3.61 40.36
N TYR A 136 26.18 -2.67 39.68
CA TYR A 136 27.58 -2.35 39.96
C TYR A 136 27.80 -1.87 41.40
N MET A 137 26.93 -1.00 41.93
CA MET A 137 27.02 -0.58 43.35
C MET A 137 26.88 -1.76 44.32
N LEU A 138 26.00 -2.72 44.02
CA LEU A 138 25.86 -3.94 44.82
C LEU A 138 27.09 -4.86 44.72
N TYR A 139 27.72 -4.95 43.55
CA TYR A 139 28.96 -5.73 43.36
C TYR A 139 30.17 -5.08 44.05
N GLU A 140 30.32 -3.75 44.00
CA GLU A 140 31.39 -3.01 44.69
C GLU A 140 31.30 -3.14 46.22
N LEU A 141 30.08 -3.31 46.77
CA LEU A 141 29.88 -3.65 48.18
C LEU A 141 30.36 -5.07 48.53
N SER A 142 30.46 -5.96 47.54
CA SER A 142 30.91 -7.35 47.70
C SER A 142 32.42 -7.53 47.45
N ASP A 143 33.06 -6.69 46.63
CA ASP A 143 34.51 -6.69 46.42
C ASP A 143 35.06 -5.28 46.07
N PRO A 144 35.66 -4.55 47.04
CA PRO A 144 36.06 -3.15 46.90
C PRO A 144 37.30 -2.91 46.01
N THR A 145 37.89 -3.96 45.43
CA THR A 145 39.06 -3.84 44.55
C THR A 145 38.71 -3.45 43.11
N LEU A 146 37.42 -3.49 42.71
CA LEU A 146 36.94 -3.14 41.36
C LEU A 146 36.67 -1.65 41.13
N SER A 147 36.82 -0.80 42.15
CA SER A 147 36.54 0.65 42.14
C SER A 147 37.14 1.42 40.95
N SER A 148 38.25 0.94 40.38
CA SER A 148 38.88 1.53 39.19
C SER A 148 38.04 1.43 37.91
N VAL A 149 37.10 0.47 37.81
CA VAL A 149 36.21 0.29 36.65
C VAL A 149 35.06 1.30 36.69
N ALA A 150 34.58 1.68 37.88
CA ALA A 150 33.54 2.68 38.07
C ALA A 150 33.94 4.08 37.57
N VAL A 151 35.23 4.43 37.68
CA VAL A 151 35.79 5.69 37.15
C VAL A 151 35.76 5.72 35.62
N ILE A 152 36.00 4.58 34.96
CA ILE A 152 36.07 4.48 33.50
C ILE A 152 34.69 4.63 32.87
N LEU A 153 33.65 3.99 33.44
CA LEU A 153 32.28 4.09 32.92
C LEU A 153 31.64 5.46 33.16
N ARG A 154 32.02 6.15 34.25
CA ARG A 154 31.55 7.51 34.56
C ARG A 154 32.07 8.53 33.53
N ASN A 155 33.27 8.31 33.00
CA ASN A 155 33.90 9.17 31.98
C ASN A 155 33.42 8.89 30.55
N ALA A 156 32.82 7.73 30.28
CA ALA A 156 32.29 7.37 28.96
C ALA A 156 30.86 7.89 28.68
N SER A 157 30.28 8.69 29.59
CA SER A 157 28.94 9.28 29.48
C SER A 157 28.94 10.76 29.07
N LEU A 158 30.03 11.28 28.51
CA LEU A 158 30.13 12.59 27.85
C LEU A 158 30.17 12.44 26.33
#